data_AF-A0A166ELX1-F1
#
_entry.id   AF-A0A166ELX1-F1
#
_cell.length_a   1.000
_cell.length_b   1.000
_cell.length_c   1.000
_cell.angle_alpha   90.00
_cell.angle_beta   90.00
_cell.angle_gamma   90.00
#
_symmetry.space_group_name_H-M   'P 1'
#
loop_
_entity.id
_entity.type
_entity.pdbx_description
1 polymer ?
#
loop_
_entity_poly.entity_id
_entity_poly.type
_entity_poly.pdbx_seq_one_letter_code
_entity_poly.pdbx_strand_id
1 'polypeptide(L)'
;MASSPPGCHFGFDIYCLFVTILVIVAARAIITPASAVEEFKVGDVDGWRQPDANHTEIYSLWTAMKRFHVGDSLRFEYKNDSVLVVNKWAYYHCNITNASSVFTDGNTTINLDNAGPLYFISGDVEHCENGQRLAVVVLPLHPHIHKSPPPLVAVDEDSPTASPVSTSRADTDHVYVPKTLPYSVLVTATLVSLLWHST
;
A
#
# COMPACT_ATOMS: atom_id res chain seq x y z
N MET A 1 -38.07 -60.76 -1.11
CA MET A 1 -36.92 -59.93 -0.71
C MET A 1 -36.83 -58.76 -1.70
N ALA A 2 -37.32 -57.60 -1.30
CA ALA A 2 -37.04 -56.34 -1.99
C ALA A 2 -36.65 -55.33 -0.91
N SER A 3 -35.40 -54.90 -0.89
CA SER A 3 -34.94 -53.65 -0.25
C SER A 3 -33.42 -53.52 -0.31
N SER A 4 -32.93 -52.70 -1.25
CA SER A 4 -31.87 -51.69 -1.06
C SER A 4 -31.59 -50.98 -2.40
N PRO A 5 -31.08 -49.73 -2.43
CA PRO A 5 -30.68 -48.87 -1.30
C PRO A 5 -31.25 -47.43 -1.37
N PRO A 6 -31.28 -46.67 -0.25
CA PRO A 6 -31.28 -45.21 -0.28
C PRO A 6 -29.82 -44.71 -0.31
N GLY A 7 -29.38 -44.20 -1.46
CA GLY A 7 -28.01 -43.73 -1.66
C GLY A 7 -27.95 -42.40 -2.41
N CYS A 8 -28.71 -41.39 -1.99
CA CYS A 8 -28.71 -40.06 -2.63
C CYS A 8 -28.84 -38.93 -1.59
N HIS A 9 -27.86 -38.76 -0.71
CA HIS A 9 -27.77 -37.57 0.16
C HIS A 9 -26.37 -36.92 0.18
N PHE A 10 -25.29 -37.69 -0.01
CA PHE A 10 -23.91 -37.19 0.03
C PHE A 10 -23.55 -36.12 -1.02
N GLY A 11 -24.19 -36.14 -2.19
CA GLY A 11 -23.88 -35.18 -3.26
C GLY A 11 -24.43 -33.77 -3.00
N PHE A 12 -25.54 -33.67 -2.27
CA PHE A 12 -26.17 -32.40 -1.94
C PHE A 12 -25.36 -31.65 -0.87
N ASP A 13 -24.75 -32.39 0.06
CA ASP A 13 -23.89 -31.82 1.11
C ASP A 13 -22.60 -31.24 0.53
N ILE A 14 -21.95 -31.95 -0.40
CA ILE A 14 -20.73 -31.48 -1.07
C ILE A 14 -21.00 -30.22 -1.91
N TYR A 15 -22.10 -30.20 -2.68
CA TYR A 15 -22.48 -29.03 -3.47
C TYR A 15 -22.78 -27.81 -2.58
N CYS A 16 -23.46 -28.02 -1.44
CA CYS A 16 -23.74 -26.97 -0.47
C CYS A 16 -22.44 -26.42 0.17
N LEU A 17 -21.46 -27.28 0.46
CA LEU A 17 -20.14 -26.86 0.94
C LEU A 17 -19.36 -26.04 -0.10
N PHE A 18 -19.42 -26.40 -1.38
CA PHE A 18 -18.77 -25.61 -2.42
C PHE A 18 -19.43 -24.24 -2.64
N VAL A 19 -20.77 -24.20 -2.64
CA VAL A 19 -21.52 -22.94 -2.77
C VAL A 19 -21.24 -22.01 -1.59
N THR A 20 -21.19 -22.54 -0.36
CA THR A 20 -20.87 -21.73 0.82
C THR A 20 -19.43 -21.20 0.79
N ILE A 21 -18.45 -22.01 0.37
CA ILE A 21 -17.06 -21.56 0.18
C ILE A 21 -16.97 -20.46 -0.89
N LEU A 22 -17.65 -20.62 -2.03
CA LEU A 22 -17.67 -19.62 -3.09
C LEU A 22 -18.30 -18.29 -2.63
N VAL A 23 -19.39 -18.36 -1.87
CA VAL A 23 -20.05 -17.18 -1.30
C VAL A 23 -19.13 -16.47 -0.28
N ILE A 24 -18.41 -17.22 0.56
CA ILE A 24 -17.44 -16.65 1.52
C ILE A 24 -16.26 -15.99 0.79
N VAL A 25 -15.72 -16.63 -0.25
CA VAL A 25 -14.63 -16.07 -1.06
C VAL A 25 -15.09 -14.82 -1.82
N ALA A 26 -16.30 -14.82 -2.37
CA ALA A 26 -16.87 -13.66 -3.06
C ALA A 26 -17.15 -12.48 -2.10
N ALA A 27 -17.67 -12.76 -0.90
CA ALA A 27 -17.94 -11.73 0.10
C ALA A 27 -16.66 -11.02 0.60
N ARG A 28 -15.52 -11.73 0.64
CA ARG A 28 -14.22 -11.15 1.04
C ARG A 28 -13.64 -10.17 0.02
N ALA A 29 -14.11 -10.19 -1.23
CA ALA A 29 -13.59 -9.34 -2.31
C ALA A 29 -14.15 -7.91 -2.32
N ILE A 30 -15.16 -7.60 -1.50
CA ILE A 30 -15.88 -6.31 -1.51
C ILE A 30 -15.36 -5.33 -0.44
N ILE A 31 -14.57 -5.80 0.52
CA ILE A 31 -14.03 -4.94 1.58
C ILE A 31 -12.75 -4.28 1.06
N THR A 32 -12.88 -3.14 0.39
CA THR A 32 -11.76 -2.20 0.27
C THR A 32 -11.46 -1.67 1.66
N PRO A 33 -10.25 -1.87 2.22
CA PRO A 33 -9.91 -1.26 3.50
C PRO A 33 -10.04 0.25 3.35
N ALA A 34 -10.86 0.87 4.20
CA ALA A 34 -10.77 2.31 4.41
C ALA A 34 -9.34 2.59 4.90
N SER A 35 -8.67 3.58 4.32
CA SER A 35 -7.36 4.01 4.78
C SER A 35 -7.52 4.57 6.19
N ALA A 36 -7.27 3.74 7.19
CA ALA A 36 -7.15 4.16 8.58
C ALA A 36 -5.80 4.87 8.75
N VAL A 37 -5.78 5.91 9.57
CA VAL A 37 -4.53 6.53 10.03
C VAL A 37 -3.79 5.50 10.85
N GLU A 38 -2.59 5.11 10.40
CA GLU A 38 -1.75 4.12 11.07
C GLU A 38 -0.49 4.78 11.65
N GLU A 39 -0.08 4.31 12.83
CA GLU A 39 1.18 4.68 13.44
C GLU A 39 2.17 3.52 13.32
N PHE A 40 3.27 3.75 12.60
CA PHE A 40 4.30 2.76 12.35
C PHE A 40 5.45 2.92 13.35
N LYS A 41 5.66 1.91 14.19
CA LYS A 41 6.87 1.83 15.02
C LYS A 41 8.06 1.47 14.15
N VAL A 42 8.99 2.41 13.97
CA VAL A 42 10.18 2.23 13.13
C VAL A 42 11.05 1.10 13.70
N GLY A 43 11.41 0.13 12.86
CA GLY A 43 12.17 -1.05 13.26
C GLY A 43 11.36 -2.09 14.05
N ASP A 44 10.04 -1.94 14.18
CA ASP A 44 9.13 -2.85 14.89
C ASP A 44 9.65 -3.22 16.30
N VAL A 45 10.13 -4.44 16.51
CA VAL A 45 10.65 -4.92 17.81
C VAL A 45 12.03 -4.37 18.13
N ASP A 46 12.85 -4.09 17.12
CA ASP A 46 14.22 -3.60 17.27
C ASP A 46 14.26 -2.11 17.64
N GLY A 47 13.23 -1.34 17.24
CA GLY A 47 13.18 0.11 17.45
C GLY A 47 14.21 0.89 16.61
N TRP A 48 14.49 2.12 17.02
CA TRP A 48 15.52 2.97 16.40
C TRP A 48 16.85 2.81 17.14
N ARG A 49 17.72 1.98 16.56
CA ARG A 49 19.08 1.68 17.03
C ARG A 49 20.07 1.51 15.88
N GLN A 50 21.35 1.53 16.20
CA GLN A 50 22.39 1.16 15.25
C GLN A 50 22.20 -0.32 14.85
N PRO A 51 22.15 -0.64 13.56
CA PRO A 51 22.15 -2.01 13.11
C PRO A 51 23.48 -2.72 13.44
N ASP A 52 23.41 -4.03 13.59
CA ASP A 52 24.61 -4.85 13.73
C ASP A 52 25.37 -4.92 12.39
N ALA A 53 26.68 -5.15 12.42
CA ALA A 53 27.53 -5.16 11.22
C ALA A 53 27.08 -6.13 10.11
N ASN A 54 26.31 -7.16 10.46
CA ASN A 54 25.77 -8.14 9.51
C ASN A 54 24.36 -7.81 9.00
N HIS A 55 23.73 -6.75 9.49
CA HIS A 55 22.33 -6.41 9.21
C HIS A 55 22.14 -4.90 8.99
N THR A 56 23.02 -4.27 8.22
CA THR A 56 22.99 -2.81 7.97
C THR A 56 21.72 -2.31 7.27
N GLU A 57 20.98 -3.22 6.64
CA GLU A 57 19.83 -2.95 5.79
C GLU A 57 18.47 -3.03 6.49
N ILE A 58 18.41 -3.24 7.81
CA ILE A 58 17.16 -3.47 8.57
C ILE A 58 16.06 -2.44 8.27
N TYR A 59 16.39 -1.15 8.21
CA TYR A 59 15.41 -0.08 7.98
C TYR A 59 14.93 -0.05 6.54
N SER A 60 15.79 -0.40 5.58
CA SER A 60 15.41 -0.47 4.18
C SER A 60 14.46 -1.65 3.91
N LEU A 61 14.72 -2.80 4.54
CA LEU A 61 13.84 -3.96 4.50
C LEU A 61 12.51 -3.68 5.21
N TRP A 62 12.56 -3.07 6.40
CA TRP A 62 11.38 -2.65 7.14
C TRP A 62 10.50 -1.73 6.28
N THR A 63 11.08 -0.70 5.67
CA THR A 63 10.35 0.24 4.80
C THR A 63 9.73 -0.47 3.59
N ALA A 64 10.46 -1.39 2.96
CA ALA A 64 9.99 -2.11 1.77
C ALA A 64 8.72 -2.93 2.03
N MET A 65 8.45 -3.28 3.29
CA MET A 65 7.27 -4.04 3.70
C MET A 65 6.07 -3.18 4.12
N LYS A 66 6.21 -1.84 4.14
CA LYS A 66 5.16 -0.92 4.59
C LYS A 66 4.66 -0.04 3.44
N ARG A 67 3.47 0.53 3.62
CA ARG A 67 2.92 1.58 2.75
C ARG A 67 2.48 2.73 3.61
N PHE A 68 3.09 3.89 3.38
CA PHE A 68 2.80 5.11 4.13
C PHE A 68 1.87 6.00 3.31
N HIS A 69 0.86 6.55 3.95
CA HIS A 69 -0.05 7.52 3.37
C HIS A 69 0.01 8.84 4.14
N VAL A 70 -0.46 9.90 3.51
CA VAL A 70 -0.68 11.17 4.21
C VAL A 70 -1.63 10.94 5.39
N GLY A 71 -1.26 11.45 6.57
CA GLY A 71 -2.01 11.30 7.81
C GLY A 71 -1.49 10.18 8.72
N ASP A 72 -0.72 9.22 8.21
CA ASP A 72 -0.02 8.23 9.03
C ASP A 72 1.08 8.88 9.88
N SER A 73 1.67 8.13 10.80
CA SER A 73 2.81 8.61 11.61
C SER A 73 3.90 7.56 11.77
N LEU A 74 5.13 8.03 12.03
CA LEU A 74 6.29 7.21 12.37
C LEU A 74 6.63 7.44 13.84
N ARG A 75 6.65 6.37 14.64
CA ARG A 75 7.15 6.41 16.01
C ARG A 75 8.55 5.83 16.08
N PHE A 76 9.48 6.64 16.56
CA PHE A 76 10.88 6.30 16.82
C PHE A 76 11.08 6.14 18.32
N GLU A 77 11.41 4.94 18.77
CA GLU A 77 11.81 4.66 20.16
C GLU A 77 13.31 4.38 20.21
N TYR A 78 14.05 5.17 20.99
CA TYR A 78 15.51 5.15 21.08
C TYR A 78 15.98 5.56 22.48
N LYS A 79 17.24 5.25 22.83
CA LYS A 79 17.79 5.56 24.17
C LYS A 79 18.91 6.58 24.12
N ASN A 80 20.07 6.16 23.62
CA ASN A 80 21.28 6.97 23.56
C ASN A 80 21.53 7.43 22.12
N ASP A 81 20.51 8.02 21.51
CA ASP A 81 20.53 8.42 20.11
C ASP A 81 19.57 9.60 19.88
N SER A 82 19.40 9.97 18.62
CA SER A 82 18.51 11.02 18.17
C SER A 82 17.97 10.68 16.77
N VAL A 83 16.93 11.40 16.38
CA VAL A 83 16.34 11.31 15.04
C VAL A 83 16.42 12.68 14.40
N LEU A 84 17.07 12.76 13.24
CA LEU A 84 17.20 13.98 12.47
C LEU A 84 16.40 13.84 11.18
N VAL A 85 15.55 14.82 10.88
CA VAL A 85 14.88 14.94 9.59
C VAL A 85 15.78 15.73 8.66
N VAL A 86 16.14 15.14 7.53
CA VAL A 86 17.15 15.71 6.63
C VAL A 86 16.69 15.71 5.18
N ASN A 87 17.42 16.41 4.32
CA ASN A 87 17.23 16.30 2.88
C ASN A 87 17.92 15.03 2.32
N LYS A 88 17.63 14.73 1.05
CA LYS A 88 18.19 13.56 0.35
C LYS A 88 19.72 13.53 0.36
N TRP A 89 20.38 14.67 0.18
CA TRP A 89 21.86 14.72 0.11
C TRP A 89 22.47 14.39 1.48
N ALA A 90 21.96 14.99 2.55
CA ALA A 90 22.39 14.74 3.91
C ALA A 90 22.15 13.30 4.36
N TYR A 91 21.06 12.67 3.91
CA TYR A 91 20.80 11.25 4.14
C TYR A 91 21.90 10.34 3.56
N TYR A 92 22.34 10.59 2.33
CA TYR A 92 23.36 9.74 1.69
C TYR A 92 24.77 9.95 2.28
N HIS A 93 25.05 11.15 2.77
CA HIS A 93 26.37 11.53 3.31
C HIS A 93 26.41 11.62 4.83
N CYS A 94 25.36 11.15 5.52
CA CYS A 94 25.23 11.25 6.97
C CYS A 94 25.55 12.64 7.54
N ASN A 95 25.12 13.69 6.82
CA ASN A 95 25.40 15.06 7.21
C ASN A 95 24.36 15.54 8.23
N ILE A 96 24.80 15.75 9.46
CA ILE A 96 23.95 16.18 10.58
C ILE A 96 23.80 17.71 10.71
N THR A 97 24.57 18.50 9.95
CA THR A 97 24.77 19.93 10.21
C THR A 97 23.55 20.79 9.84
N ASN A 98 22.77 20.38 8.84
CA ASN A 98 21.61 21.12 8.34
C ASN A 98 20.33 20.29 8.42
N ALA A 99 20.10 19.65 9.56
CA ALA A 99 18.85 18.96 9.83
C ALA A 99 17.69 19.96 9.89
N SER A 100 16.58 19.62 9.25
CA SER A 100 15.34 20.40 9.31
C SER A 100 14.71 20.34 10.70
N SER A 101 14.84 19.18 11.35
CA SER A 101 14.34 18.92 12.71
C SER A 101 15.28 17.94 13.41
N VAL A 102 15.42 18.10 14.73
CA VAL A 102 16.25 17.26 15.59
C VAL A 102 15.41 16.82 16.79
N PHE A 103 15.40 15.53 17.08
CA PHE A 103 14.67 14.95 18.20
C PHE A 103 15.59 14.12 19.08
N THR A 104 15.53 14.35 20.40
CA THR A 104 16.41 13.73 21.41
C THR A 104 15.63 13.27 22.64
N ASP A 105 14.31 13.06 22.52
CA ASP A 105 13.40 12.75 23.63
C ASP A 105 13.31 11.25 23.92
N GLY A 106 13.92 10.40 23.09
CA GLY A 106 13.95 8.94 23.24
C GLY A 106 12.66 8.26 22.77
N ASN A 107 11.60 9.01 22.50
CA ASN A 107 10.36 8.50 21.93
C ASN A 107 9.65 9.60 21.15
N THR A 108 9.92 9.66 19.85
CA THR A 108 9.40 10.70 18.96
C THR A 108 8.34 10.13 18.03
N THR A 109 7.17 10.76 17.95
CA THR A 109 6.20 10.50 16.87
C THR A 109 6.23 11.64 15.86
N ILE A 110 6.39 11.31 14.57
CA ILE A 110 6.44 12.25 13.46
C ILE A 110 5.27 11.96 12.51
N ASN A 111 4.41 12.94 12.30
CA ASN A 111 3.27 12.82 11.38
C ASN A 111 3.72 12.96 9.92
N LEU A 112 3.09 12.18 9.04
CA LEU A 112 3.34 12.18 7.60
C LEU A 112 2.31 13.07 6.92
N ASP A 113 2.48 14.39 7.06
CA ASP A 113 1.47 15.36 6.62
C ASP A 113 1.45 15.61 5.11
N ASN A 114 2.54 15.28 4.40
CA ASN A 114 2.72 15.58 2.99
C ASN A 114 3.17 14.36 2.21
N ALA A 115 2.64 14.20 1.00
CA ALA A 115 3.09 13.17 0.07
C ALA A 115 4.50 13.47 -0.43
N GLY A 116 5.27 12.42 -0.68
CA GLY A 116 6.65 12.51 -1.19
C GLY A 116 7.68 11.82 -0.31
N PRO A 117 8.97 11.93 -0.67
CA PRO A 117 10.04 11.30 0.07
C PRO A 117 10.39 12.08 1.34
N LEU A 118 10.60 11.35 2.45
CA LEU A 118 11.14 11.87 3.71
C LEU A 118 12.35 11.03 4.12
N TYR A 119 13.35 11.70 4.69
CA TYR A 119 14.62 11.10 5.04
C TYR A 119 14.96 11.38 6.50
N PHE A 120 15.35 10.32 7.21
CA PHE A 120 15.69 10.35 8.63
C PHE A 120 17.06 9.69 8.83
N ILE A 121 17.88 10.28 9.70
CA ILE A 121 19.18 9.73 10.08
C ILE A 121 19.37 9.80 11.60
N SER A 122 20.26 8.98 12.14
CA SER A 122 20.79 9.18 13.48
C SER A 122 21.56 10.50 13.55
N GLY A 123 21.53 11.16 14.70
CA GLY A 123 22.40 12.33 14.95
C GLY A 123 23.84 11.95 15.30
N ASP A 124 24.12 10.66 15.49
CA ASP A 124 25.47 10.13 15.51
C ASP A 124 25.89 9.73 14.09
N VAL A 125 27.01 10.29 13.63
CA VAL A 125 27.51 10.10 12.26
C VAL A 125 27.91 8.63 12.03
N GLU A 126 28.56 8.00 13.00
CA GLU A 126 29.00 6.60 12.90
C GLU A 126 27.78 5.68 12.87
N HIS A 127 26.75 5.95 13.67
CA HIS A 127 25.50 5.19 13.61
C HIS A 127 24.81 5.30 12.24
N CYS A 128 24.73 6.51 11.67
CA CYS A 128 24.16 6.72 10.34
C CYS A 128 24.96 5.98 9.25
N GLU A 129 26.28 6.06 9.29
CA GLU A 129 27.18 5.37 8.34
C GLU A 129 27.03 3.84 8.43
N ASN A 130 26.80 3.34 9.65
CA ASN A 130 26.53 1.93 9.92
C ASN A 130 25.07 1.49 9.67
N GLY A 131 24.28 2.33 9.00
CA GLY A 131 22.96 1.95 8.48
C GLY A 131 21.78 2.44 9.31
N GLN A 132 21.98 3.22 10.38
CA GLN A 132 20.88 3.83 11.13
C GLN A 132 20.30 5.06 10.41
N ARG A 133 19.62 4.78 9.31
CA ARG A 133 18.98 5.76 8.44
C ARG A 133 17.75 5.14 7.79
N LEU A 134 16.72 5.97 7.60
CA LEU A 134 15.43 5.56 7.05
C LEU A 134 15.02 6.52 5.94
N ALA A 135 14.62 5.97 4.79
CA ALA A 135 14.00 6.73 3.71
C ALA A 135 12.60 6.18 3.48
N VAL A 136 11.58 7.02 3.58
CA VAL A 136 10.18 6.63 3.36
C VAL A 136 9.61 7.42 2.18
N VAL A 137 8.61 6.85 1.51
CA VAL A 137 7.83 7.54 0.47
C VAL A 137 6.38 7.54 0.91
N VAL A 138 5.85 8.74 1.15
CA VAL A 138 4.46 8.96 1.57
C VAL A 138 3.58 9.11 0.35
N LEU A 139 2.54 8.30 0.26
CA LEU A 139 1.57 8.33 -0.82
C LEU A 139 0.45 9.34 -0.50
N PRO A 140 -0.06 10.09 -1.48
CA PRO A 140 -1.24 10.92 -1.26
C PRO A 140 -2.43 10.02 -0.92
N LEU A 141 -3.27 10.47 0.01
CA LEU A 141 -4.62 9.93 0.12
C LEU A 141 -5.34 10.25 -1.18
N HIS A 142 -5.82 9.23 -1.89
CA HIS A 142 -6.73 9.49 -3.00
C HIS A 142 -8.00 10.10 -2.39
N PRO A 143 -8.38 11.33 -2.77
CA PRO A 143 -9.70 11.78 -2.43
C PRO A 143 -10.67 10.77 -3.06
N HIS A 144 -11.57 10.22 -2.25
CA HIS A 144 -12.81 9.70 -2.81
C HIS A 144 -13.43 10.88 -3.55
N ILE A 145 -13.24 10.94 -4.86
CA ILE A 145 -14.09 11.76 -5.71
C ILE A 145 -15.46 11.12 -5.58
N HIS A 146 -16.23 11.58 -4.60
CA HIS A 146 -17.65 11.64 -4.76
C HIS A 146 -17.83 12.40 -6.06
N LYS A 147 -18.17 11.67 -7.13
CA LYS A 147 -18.68 12.27 -8.35
C LYS A 147 -19.93 13.01 -7.93
N SER A 148 -19.77 14.28 -7.55
CA SER A 148 -20.90 15.16 -7.37
C SER A 148 -21.63 15.13 -8.72
N PRO A 149 -22.95 14.91 -8.73
CA PRO A 149 -23.72 15.00 -9.96
C PRO A 149 -23.38 16.32 -10.66
N PRO A 150 -23.21 16.34 -12.00
CA PRO A 150 -23.08 17.59 -12.73
C PRO A 150 -24.21 18.53 -12.33
N PRO A 151 -23.97 19.84 -12.10
CA PRO A 151 -25.05 20.79 -11.98
C PRO A 151 -25.91 20.67 -13.25
N LEU A 152 -27.21 20.42 -13.08
CA LEU A 152 -28.18 20.54 -14.16
C LEU A 152 -28.27 22.02 -14.53
N VAL A 153 -27.42 22.47 -15.45
CA VAL A 153 -27.55 23.80 -16.03
C VAL A 153 -28.75 23.76 -16.95
N ALA A 154 -29.78 24.50 -16.59
CA ALA A 154 -30.96 24.71 -17.42
C ALA A 154 -30.53 25.30 -18.76
N VAL A 155 -31.09 24.74 -19.83
CA VAL A 155 -30.94 25.19 -21.21
C VAL A 155 -31.63 26.55 -21.32
N ASP A 156 -30.89 27.58 -21.73
CA ASP A 156 -31.47 28.76 -22.36
C ASP A 156 -30.91 28.88 -23.78
N GLU A 157 -31.84 29.05 -24.70
CA GLU A 157 -31.73 28.90 -26.15
C GLU A 157 -31.65 30.30 -26.77
N ASP A 158 -30.51 30.66 -27.37
CA ASP A 158 -30.47 31.43 -28.64
C ASP A 158 -29.08 31.34 -29.32
N SER A 159 -29.08 31.26 -30.65
CA SER A 159 -27.98 30.92 -31.59
C SER A 159 -27.49 32.20 -32.33
N PRO A 160 -26.64 32.21 -33.41
CA PRO A 160 -25.62 31.28 -33.96
C PRO A 160 -24.24 31.96 -34.26
N THR A 161 -23.18 31.17 -34.58
CA THR A 161 -22.29 31.32 -35.78
C THR A 161 -20.96 30.52 -35.70
N ALA A 162 -20.86 29.53 -36.60
CA ALA A 162 -19.71 28.97 -37.36
C ALA A 162 -18.26 28.82 -36.80
N SER A 163 -17.87 27.55 -36.58
CA SER A 163 -16.65 26.76 -36.97
C SER A 163 -15.52 27.38 -37.83
N PRO A 164 -14.24 26.87 -37.82
CA PRO A 164 -13.92 25.44 -37.99
C PRO A 164 -12.73 24.81 -37.21
N VAL A 165 -12.89 23.50 -37.00
CA VAL A 165 -11.93 22.37 -37.04
C VAL A 165 -10.43 22.71 -37.03
N SER A 166 -9.72 22.16 -36.05
CA SER A 166 -8.35 21.67 -36.26
C SER A 166 -8.17 20.31 -35.59
N THR A 167 -7.90 19.34 -36.45
CA THR A 167 -7.58 17.95 -36.17
C THR A 167 -6.07 17.84 -35.91
N SER A 168 -5.65 17.31 -34.77
CA SER A 168 -4.38 16.56 -34.71
C SER A 168 -4.51 15.42 -33.71
N ARG A 169 -4.62 14.22 -34.27
CA ARG A 169 -4.36 12.94 -33.60
C ARG A 169 -2.86 12.74 -33.41
N ALA A 170 -2.56 11.75 -32.56
CA ALA A 170 -1.31 11.02 -32.33
C ALA A 170 -0.47 11.61 -31.17
N ASP A 171 0.03 10.84 -30.21
CA ASP A 171 0.00 9.40 -30.04
C ASP A 171 0.25 9.03 -28.57
N THR A 172 -0.31 7.88 -28.24
CA THR A 172 -0.30 7.07 -27.03
C THR A 172 1.11 6.70 -26.56
N ASP A 173 1.36 6.75 -25.25
CA ASP A 173 2.11 5.67 -24.60
C ASP A 173 1.53 5.40 -23.20
N HIS A 174 0.37 4.73 -23.22
CA HIS A 174 -0.13 4.05 -22.04
C HIS A 174 0.65 2.76 -21.92
N VAL A 175 1.69 2.77 -21.08
CA VAL A 175 2.34 1.54 -20.61
C VAL A 175 1.25 0.70 -19.95
N TYR A 176 0.78 -0.31 -20.66
CA TYR A 176 -0.08 -1.37 -20.14
C TYR A 176 0.78 -2.17 -19.16
N VAL A 177 0.72 -1.81 -17.88
CA VAL A 177 1.18 -2.70 -16.81
C VAL A 177 0.18 -3.85 -16.78
N PRO A 178 0.57 -5.08 -17.15
CA PRO A 178 -0.34 -6.21 -17.04
C PRO A 178 -0.71 -6.35 -15.57
N LYS A 179 -2.00 -6.18 -15.28
CA LYS A 179 -2.59 -6.44 -13.97
C LYS A 179 -2.28 -7.90 -13.63
N THR A 180 -1.25 -8.14 -12.84
CA THR A 180 -0.92 -9.47 -12.33
C THR A 180 -2.16 -9.98 -11.61
N LEU A 181 -2.78 -11.02 -12.16
CA LEU A 181 -3.91 -11.67 -11.54
C LEU A 181 -3.51 -12.03 -10.10
N PRO A 182 -4.33 -11.68 -9.09
CA PRO A 182 -4.00 -12.02 -7.72
C PRO A 182 -3.83 -13.54 -7.64
N TYR A 183 -2.86 -14.00 -6.87
CA TYR A 183 -2.48 -15.42 -6.75
C TYR A 183 -3.70 -16.32 -6.46
N SER A 184 -4.71 -15.78 -5.78
CA SER A 184 -6.01 -16.42 -5.55
C SER A 184 -6.76 -16.82 -6.82
N VAL A 185 -6.68 -16.04 -7.90
CA VAL A 185 -7.37 -16.33 -9.18
C VAL A 185 -6.64 -17.43 -9.97
N LEU A 186 -5.32 -17.52 -9.84
CA LEU A 186 -4.55 -18.61 -10.44
C LEU A 186 -4.79 -19.94 -9.72
N VAL A 187 -4.90 -19.90 -8.38
CA VAL A 187 -5.20 -21.09 -7.57
C VAL A 187 -6.62 -21.60 -7.81
N THR A 188 -7.61 -20.72 -8.03
CA THR A 188 -8.96 -21.17 -8.37
C THR A 188 -9.03 -21.76 -9.78
N ALA A 189 -8.33 -21.19 -10.76
CA ALA A 189 -8.30 -21.73 -12.12
C ALA A 189 -7.67 -23.13 -12.20
N THR A 190 -6.60 -23.39 -11.43
CA THR A 190 -5.98 -24.72 -11.37
C THR A 190 -6.85 -25.74 -10.65
N LEU A 191 -7.50 -25.36 -9.54
CA LEU A 191 -8.43 -26.23 -8.82
C LEU A 191 -9.66 -26.59 -9.67
N VAL A 192 -10.24 -25.63 -10.41
CA VAL A 192 -11.37 -25.90 -11.33
C VAL A 192 -10.94 -26.83 -12.47
N SER A 193 -9.71 -26.66 -13.00
CA SER A 193 -9.18 -27.51 -14.07
C SER A 193 -8.91 -28.94 -13.60
N LEU A 194 -8.40 -29.12 -12.39
CA LEU A 194 -8.15 -30.46 -11.81
C LEU A 194 -9.46 -31.19 -11.48
N LEU A 195 -10.50 -30.46 -11.07
CA LEU A 195 -11.84 -31.01 -10.83
C LEU A 195 -12.51 -31.47 -12.13
N TRP A 196 -12.36 -30.74 -13.24
CA TRP A 196 -12.90 -31.15 -14.55
C TRP A 196 -12.25 -32.44 -15.09
N HIS A 197 -10.98 -32.70 -14.77
CA HIS A 197 -10.29 -33.93 -15.19
C HIS A 197 -10.56 -35.13 -14.28
N SER A 198 -11.22 -34.93 -13.13
CA SER A 198 -11.50 -35.98 -12.14
C SER A 198 -12.97 -36.41 -12.13
N THR A 199 -13.79 -35.93 -13.09
CA THR A 199 -15.20 -36.31 -13.29
C THR A 199 -15.34 -37.03 -14.62
#